data_AF-A0A0V0GGB1-F1
#
_entry.id   AF-A0A0V0GGB1-F1
#
_cell.length_a   1.000
_cell.length_b   1.000
_cell.length_c   1.000
_cell.angle_alpha   90.00
_cell.angle_beta   90.00
_cell.angle_gamma   90.00
#
_symmetry.space_group_name_H-M   'P 1'
#
loop_
_entity.id
_entity.type
_entity.pdbx_description
1 polymer ?
#
loop_
_entity_poly.entity_id
_entity_poly.type
_entity_poly.pdbx_seq_one_letter_code
_entity_poly.pdbx_strand_id
1 'polypeptide(L)'
;MEYGAVGDGSTDDTEAFVAAWKAACQVESAVLLAPADHIFMITSTIFYGPCKPGLEFRVNGVLMTPEGPDCWPKKIVKGNGLCF
;
A
#
# COMPACT_ATOMS: atom_id res chain seq x y z
N MET A 1 2.35 14.56 0.84
CA MET A 1 3.24 13.39 0.99
C MET A 1 4.34 13.43 -0.07
N GLU A 2 5.49 12.80 0.16
CA GLU A 2 6.68 12.93 -0.71
C GLU A 2 6.50 12.33 -2.11
N TYR A 3 5.66 11.30 -2.26
CA TYR A 3 5.45 10.58 -3.52
C TYR A 3 4.12 10.91 -4.21
N GLY A 4 3.45 11.98 -3.79
CA GLY A 4 2.22 12.46 -4.44
C GLY A 4 0.92 11.83 -3.96
N ALA A 5 0.95 11.00 -2.92
CA ALA A 5 -0.28 10.49 -2.31
C ALA A 5 -1.08 11.62 -1.65
N VAL A 6 -2.41 11.55 -1.77
CA VAL A 6 -3.38 12.50 -1.22
C VAL A 6 -3.93 11.98 0.11
N GLY A 7 -4.32 10.70 0.19
CA GLY A 7 -4.80 10.10 1.45
C GLY A 7 -6.18 10.59 1.91
N ASP A 8 -7.05 10.96 0.97
CA ASP A 8 -8.43 11.46 1.20
C ASP A 8 -9.51 10.37 1.12
N GLY A 9 -9.13 9.12 0.86
CA GLY A 9 -10.03 7.97 0.67
C GLY A 9 -10.82 7.99 -0.63
N SER A 10 -10.51 8.89 -1.57
CA SER A 10 -11.24 9.07 -2.83
C SER A 10 -10.32 9.15 -4.05
N THR A 11 -9.11 9.68 -3.89
CA THR A 11 -8.08 9.76 -4.91
C THR A 11 -7.32 8.44 -4.98
N ASP A 12 -7.09 7.92 -6.20
CA ASP A 12 -6.26 6.73 -6.40
C ASP A 12 -4.79 7.06 -6.10
N ASP A 13 -4.28 6.51 -4.99
CA ASP A 13 -2.94 6.70 -4.47
C ASP A 13 -1.96 5.61 -4.93
N THR A 14 -2.39 4.65 -5.77
CA THR A 14 -1.58 3.51 -6.19
C THR A 14 -0.22 3.90 -6.75
N GLU A 15 -0.18 4.84 -7.69
CA GLU A 15 1.08 5.27 -8.32
C GLU A 15 2.04 5.89 -7.30
N ALA A 16 1.51 6.58 -6.28
CA ALA A 16 2.32 7.13 -5.21
C ALA A 16 2.92 6.02 -4.33
N PHE A 17 2.16 4.96 -4.02
CA PHE A 17 2.68 3.79 -3.31
C PHE A 17 3.71 3.02 -4.14
N VAL A 18 3.49 2.85 -5.44
CA VAL A 18 4.46 2.21 -6.35
C VAL A 18 5.77 3.00 -6.41
N ALA A 19 5.69 4.33 -6.51
CA ALA A 19 6.86 5.20 -6.50
C ALA A 19 7.62 5.12 -5.17
N ALA A 20 6.89 5.20 -4.05
CA ALA A 20 7.46 5.07 -2.71
C ALA A 20 8.13 3.70 -2.50
N TRP A 21 7.50 2.62 -2.96
CA TRP A 21 8.04 1.26 -2.88
C TRP A 21 9.34 1.12 -3.67
N LYS A 22 9.34 1.59 -4.93
CA LYS A 22 10.54 1.55 -5.78
C LYS A 22 11.70 2.31 -5.14
N ALA A 23 11.44 3.48 -4.57
CA ALA A 23 12.45 4.27 -3.87
C ALA A 23 12.97 3.56 -2.61
N ALA A 24 12.06 3.06 -1.76
CA ALA A 24 12.41 2.31 -0.55
C ALA A 24 13.24 1.06 -0.87
N CYS A 25 12.93 0.34 -1.95
CA CYS A 25 13.66 -0.87 -2.35
C CYS A 25 15.13 -0.65 -2.70
N GLN A 26 15.54 0.58 -3.03
CA GLN A 26 16.94 0.91 -3.30
C GLN A 26 17.75 1.22 -2.03
N VAL A 27 17.10 1.30 -0.87
CA VAL A 27 17.68 1.74 0.40
C VAL A 27 17.66 0.58 1.40
N GLU A 28 18.80 0.29 2.01
CA GLU A 28 18.90 -0.72 3.08
C GLU A 28 18.14 -0.24 4.32
N SER A 29 17.37 -1.14 4.95
CA SER A 29 16.56 -0.84 6.13
C SER A 29 15.55 0.32 5.96
N ALA A 30 15.04 0.53 4.75
CA ALA A 30 14.07 1.57 4.47
C ALA A 30 12.70 1.32 5.12
N VAL A 31 12.00 2.38 5.51
CA VAL A 31 10.61 2.31 6.00
C VAL A 31 9.70 3.05 5.04
N LEU A 32 8.78 2.33 4.40
CA LEU A 32 7.65 2.91 3.69
C LEU A 32 6.52 3.08 4.68
N LEU A 33 6.18 4.32 5.03
CA LEU A 33 5.17 4.64 6.04
C LEU A 33 3.92 5.21 5.40
N ALA A 34 2.78 4.54 5.58
CA ALA A 34 1.45 5.14 5.43
C ALA A 34 1.04 5.75 6.79
N PRO A 35 1.07 7.09 6.95
CA PRO A 35 0.84 7.76 8.22
C PRO A 35 -0.57 7.56 8.76
N ALA A 36 -0.74 7.74 10.08
CA ALA A 36 -2.04 7.83 10.72
C ALA A 36 -2.85 9.01 10.17
N ASP A 37 -4.16 9.02 10.42
CA ASP A 37 -5.11 10.07 10.02
C ASP A 37 -5.33 10.24 8.51
N HIS A 38 -4.84 9.30 7.69
CA HIS A 38 -5.02 9.29 6.24
C HIS A 38 -5.71 8.00 5.79
N ILE A 39 -6.50 8.11 4.73
CA ILE A 39 -7.16 6.99 4.07
C ILE A 39 -6.66 6.93 2.64
N PHE A 40 -5.92 5.89 2.28
CA PHE A 40 -5.34 5.74 0.95
C PHE A 40 -6.18 4.79 0.13
N MET A 41 -6.72 5.27 -0.99
CA MET A 41 -7.37 4.37 -1.93
C MET A 41 -6.31 3.78 -2.85
N ILE A 42 -6.15 2.45 -2.79
CA ILE A 42 -5.21 1.71 -3.62
C ILE A 42 -5.98 0.69 -4.47
N THR A 43 -5.70 0.72 -5.76
CA THR A 43 -6.09 -0.28 -6.74
C THR A 43 -5.13 -1.47 -6.74
N SER A 44 -5.63 -2.63 -7.20
CA SER A 44 -4.90 -3.89 -7.16
C SER A 44 -3.48 -3.78 -7.71
N THR A 45 -2.49 -3.96 -6.84
CA THR A 45 -1.09 -3.72 -7.20
C THR A 45 -0.15 -4.72 -6.54
N ILE A 46 0.78 -5.22 -7.34
CA ILE A 46 1.85 -6.09 -6.88
C ILE A 46 3.13 -5.27 -6.80
N PHE A 47 3.69 -5.18 -5.60
CA PHE A 47 4.98 -4.56 -5.39
C PHE A 47 6.12 -5.53 -5.72
N TYR A 48 6.89 -5.22 -6.77
CA TYR A 48 7.98 -6.07 -7.25
C TYR A 48 9.35 -5.66 -6.68
N GLY A 49 10.24 -6.64 -6.53
CA GLY A 49 11.66 -6.48 -6.19
C GLY A 49 12.59 -6.71 -7.40
N PRO A 50 13.93 -6.61 -7.23
CA PRO A 50 14.66 -6.82 -5.99
C PRO A 50 14.73 -5.59 -5.06
N CYS A 51 14.69 -5.83 -3.75
CA CYS A 51 14.81 -4.80 -2.71
C CYS A 51 16.01 -5.11 -1.81
N LYS A 52 16.64 -4.06 -1.27
CA LYS A 52 17.67 -4.19 -0.23
C LYS A 52 17.08 -4.81 1.05
N PRO A 53 17.89 -5.50 1.87
CA PRO A 53 17.40 -6.14 3.08
C PRO A 53 16.88 -5.10 4.09
N GLY A 54 15.92 -5.53 4.92
CA GLY A 54 15.38 -4.72 6.01
C GLY A 54 14.29 -3.72 5.63
N LEU A 55 13.74 -3.77 4.41
CA LEU A 55 12.60 -2.93 4.04
C LEU A 55 11.38 -3.27 4.90
N GLU A 56 10.81 -2.26 5.55
CA GLU A 56 9.57 -2.35 6.31
C GLU A 56 8.46 -1.55 5.60
N PHE A 57 7.32 -2.19 5.35
CA PHE A 57 6.11 -1.49 4.96
C PHE A 57 5.21 -1.34 6.19
N ARG A 58 5.06 -0.10 6.67
CA ARG A 58 4.32 0.23 7.89
C ARG A 58 3.05 1.00 7.56
N VAL A 59 1.92 0.48 7.98
CA VAL A 59 0.60 1.08 7.76
C VAL A 59 0.02 1.50 9.11
N ASN A 60 0.04 2.80 9.39
CA ASN A 60 -0.59 3.38 10.57
C ASN A 60 -1.96 4.02 10.24
N GLY A 61 -2.20 4.36 8.97
CA GLY A 61 -3.49 4.83 8.45
C GLY A 61 -4.40 3.71 7.97
N VAL A 62 -5.25 4.01 7.00
CA VAL A 62 -6.16 3.05 6.36
C VAL A 62 -5.76 2.88 4.90
N LEU A 63 -5.62 1.64 4.45
CA LEU A 63 -5.58 1.31 3.02
C LEU A 63 -6.98 0.80 2.64
N MET A 64 -7.60 1.38 1.62
CA MET A 64 -8.90 0.96 1.11
C MET A 64 -8.83 0.64 -0.36
N THR A 65 -9.68 -0.30 -0.79
CA THR A 65 -9.91 -0.60 -2.19
C THR A 65 -10.99 0.34 -2.74
N PRO A 66 -11.03 0.58 -4.06
CA PRO A 66 -12.12 1.36 -4.68
C PRO A 66 -13.50 0.72 -4.47
N GLU A 67 -13.53 -0.60 -4.31
CA GLU A 67 -14.74 -1.39 -4.09
C GLU A 67 -15.20 -1.34 -2.62
N GLY A 68 -14.39 -0.72 -1.74
CA GLY A 68 -14.66 -0.56 -0.34
C GLY A 68 -14.50 -1.84 0.49
N PRO A 69 -14.82 -1.78 1.79
CA PRO A 69 -14.60 -2.86 2.74
C PRO A 69 -15.46 -4.11 2.48
N ASP A 70 -16.41 -4.06 1.54
CA ASP A 70 -17.26 -5.20 1.18
C ASP A 70 -16.52 -6.25 0.35
N CYS A 71 -15.47 -5.88 -0.37
CA CYS A 71 -14.59 -6.82 -1.06
C CYS A 71 -13.42 -7.33 -0.19
N TRP A 72 -13.24 -6.77 1.01
CA TRP A 72 -12.22 -7.28 1.92
C TRP A 72 -12.59 -8.71 2.33
N PRO A 73 -11.63 -9.65 2.34
CA PRO A 73 -11.89 -10.99 2.80
C PRO A 73 -12.31 -10.92 4.26
N LYS A 74 -13.62 -11.07 4.51
CA LYS A 74 -14.24 -11.01 5.84
C LYS A 74 -13.72 -12.11 6.78
N LYS A 75 -12.91 -13.04 6.28
CA LYS A 75 -12.08 -14.02 7.02
C LYS A 75 -10.78 -14.29 6.27
N ILE A 76 -9.62 -14.13 6.91
CA ILE A 76 -8.33 -14.65 6.40
C ILE A 76 -8.31 -16.17 6.57
N VAL A 77 -9.07 -16.93 5.76
CA VAL A 77 -8.86 -18.39 5.61
C VAL A 77 -9.31 -18.87 4.23
N LYS A 78 -8.30 -19.33 3.46
CA LYS A 78 -8.30 -20.28 2.32
C LYS A 78 -9.41 -20.17 1.25
N GLY A 79 -8.99 -19.77 0.04
CA GLY A 79 -9.62 -20.23 -1.19
C GLY A 79 -9.62 -19.21 -2.32
N ASN A 80 -8.57 -19.27 -3.14
CA ASN A 80 -8.41 -18.79 -4.52
C ASN A 80 -9.14 -17.49 -4.92
N GLY A 81 -8.40 -16.40 -4.76
CA GLY A 81 -8.73 -15.07 -5.26
C GLY A 81 -8.11 -14.02 -4.35
N LEU A 82 -6.78 -13.90 -4.39
CA LEU A 82 -6.12 -12.78 -3.73
C LEU A 82 -6.42 -11.54 -4.57
N CYS A 83 -7.36 -10.70 -4.10
CA CYS A 83 -7.35 -9.30 -4.47
C CYS A 83 -6.12 -8.70 -3.77
N PHE A 84 -5.00 -8.67 -4.49
CA PHE A 84 -3.91 -7.73 -4.23
C PHE A 84 -4.38 -6.32 -4.57
#